data_AF-A0A927NJX3-F1
#
_entry.id   AF-A0A927NJX3-F1
#
_cell.length_a   1.000
_cell.length_b   1.000
_cell.length_c   1.000
_cell.angle_alpha   90.00
_cell.angle_beta   90.00
_cell.angle_gamma   90.00
#
_symmetry.space_group_name_H-M   'P 1'
#
loop_
_entity.id
_entity.type
_entity.pdbx_description
1 polymer ?
#
loop_
_entity_poly.entity_id
_entity_poly.type
_entity_poly.pdbx_seq_one_letter_code
_entity_poly.pdbx_strand_id
1 'polypeptide(L)'
;MKKLVLCFILALTFVFGAVCPQTATATQSVNYNDYATYNWLEKFVTANPTRTTGTHGEATAAVWIEQQLQQMGYTTETQTFEAPVGSVAGVMNSVANSKNVIAKNNYDNGKQTVIIGAHYDNASDLFNGGFVSGGEGAMDNGSGVAVVLSVAEKLSKQRAVLPFNVEFVFFGAEEMGMIGSNYYVSKLSQQQRDNILLMINADVVASGDNLYVWGEDKKTPQANYFAQISGGKINKTPANTKVMGVHSGYRPYYSVCQMSDHMEFLHVGIPVAAFFSGNFSSGFAFVENKGKDDISHTKNDTINYMKNNFGINFVNNMETVSNAIYNGVVQNADSFVAEVKDARKYIINDFWLDMGNALLILFVLMAGVGIFAYNYYKKLQKRAILGNADVKTSTVFEKPDDEDIFTFRS
;
A
#
# COMPACT_ATOMS: atom_id res chain seq x y z
N MET A 1 -62.06 -4.13 58.53
CA MET A 1 -61.85 -3.34 57.29
C MET A 1 -61.21 -2.01 57.65
N LYS A 2 -60.11 -1.68 56.97
CA LYS A 2 -59.52 -0.34 56.78
C LYS A 2 -58.74 0.31 57.95
N LYS A 3 -57.41 0.32 57.71
CA LYS A 3 -56.42 1.38 57.98
C LYS A 3 -55.90 1.54 59.42
N LEU A 4 -54.84 0.79 59.75
CA LEU A 4 -53.88 1.17 60.78
C LEU A 4 -52.86 2.14 60.16
N VAL A 5 -52.82 3.37 60.68
CA VAL A 5 -51.81 4.40 60.39
C VAL A 5 -50.63 4.13 61.32
N LEU A 6 -49.45 3.84 60.74
CA LEU A 6 -48.21 3.67 61.49
C LEU A 6 -47.37 4.93 61.32
N CYS A 7 -47.18 5.67 62.41
CA CYS A 7 -46.28 6.81 62.51
C CYS A 7 -44.83 6.38 62.27
N PHE A 8 -44.17 6.94 61.26
CA PHE A 8 -42.72 6.89 61.11
C PHE A 8 -42.10 8.20 61.60
N ILE A 9 -41.26 8.08 62.62
CA ILE A 9 -40.39 9.14 63.14
C ILE A 9 -39.29 9.38 62.12
N LEU A 10 -39.20 10.60 61.58
CA LEU A 10 -38.09 11.06 60.75
C LEU A 10 -36.85 11.26 61.65
N ALA A 11 -35.88 10.36 61.57
CA ALA A 11 -34.52 10.63 62.04
C ALA A 11 -33.72 11.26 60.90
N LEU A 12 -33.41 12.55 61.01
CA LEU A 12 -32.52 13.26 60.10
C LEU A 12 -31.07 12.85 60.41
N THR A 13 -30.52 11.89 59.67
CA THR A 13 -29.08 11.62 59.65
C THR A 13 -28.43 12.50 58.58
N PHE A 14 -27.75 13.57 59.01
CA PHE A 14 -26.81 14.30 58.18
C PHE A 14 -25.59 13.41 57.91
N VAL A 15 -25.52 12.83 56.72
CA VAL A 15 -24.27 12.24 56.19
C VAL A 15 -23.46 13.40 55.60
N PHE A 16 -22.47 13.88 56.34
CA PHE A 16 -21.41 14.71 55.77
C PHE A 16 -20.62 13.85 54.78
N GLY A 17 -20.90 14.00 53.49
CA GLY A 17 -20.05 13.50 52.44
C GLY A 17 -18.72 14.25 52.50
N ALA A 18 -17.66 13.57 52.93
CA ALA A 18 -16.30 14.07 52.72
C ALA A 18 -16.05 14.11 51.21
N VAL A 19 -16.19 15.29 50.62
CA VAL A 19 -15.73 15.56 49.25
C VAL A 19 -14.22 15.54 49.31
N CYS A 20 -13.63 14.40 48.95
CA CYS A 20 -12.21 14.33 48.66
C CYS A 20 -11.95 15.27 47.47
N PRO A 21 -11.07 16.28 47.59
CA PRO A 21 -10.75 17.13 46.45
C PRO A 21 -10.15 16.23 45.37
N GLN A 22 -10.82 16.09 44.24
CA GLN A 22 -10.16 15.69 43.01
C GLN A 22 -9.12 16.77 42.73
N THR A 23 -7.85 16.47 43.02
CA THR A 23 -6.75 17.23 42.43
C THR A 23 -6.91 17.07 40.92
N ALA A 24 -7.41 18.12 40.27
CA ALA A 24 -7.29 18.27 38.84
C ALA A 24 -5.79 18.22 38.54
N THR A 25 -5.31 17.09 38.04
CA THR A 25 -4.00 17.02 37.40
C THR A 25 -4.00 18.09 36.33
N ALA A 26 -3.20 19.15 36.52
CA ALA A 26 -2.98 20.14 35.48
C ALA A 26 -2.54 19.39 34.23
N THR A 27 -3.36 19.43 33.18
CA THR A 27 -3.00 18.88 31.87
C THR A 27 -1.74 19.64 31.45
N GLN A 28 -0.59 18.99 31.50
CA GLN A 28 0.66 19.60 31.07
C GLN A 28 0.46 20.01 29.60
N SER A 29 0.59 21.31 29.30
CA SER A 29 0.45 21.78 27.92
C SER A 29 1.53 21.11 27.08
N VAL A 30 1.12 20.23 26.18
CA VAL A 30 2.04 19.55 25.26
C VAL A 30 2.65 20.58 24.34
N ASN A 31 3.99 20.68 24.34
CA ASN A 31 4.71 21.46 23.35
C ASN A 31 5.06 20.56 22.15
N TYR A 32 4.25 20.65 21.09
CA TYR A 32 4.45 19.84 19.88
C TYR A 32 5.82 20.07 19.22
N ASN A 33 6.43 21.23 19.43
CA ASN A 33 7.72 21.59 18.83
C ASN A 33 8.90 20.80 19.40
N ASP A 34 8.70 20.05 20.49
CA ASP A 34 9.71 19.15 21.06
C ASP A 34 9.92 17.88 20.20
N TYR A 35 9.03 17.63 19.24
CA TYR A 35 9.01 16.42 18.42
C TYR A 35 9.45 16.71 16.98
N ALA A 36 10.51 16.01 16.53
CA ALA A 36 11.09 16.22 15.21
C ALA A 36 10.11 15.90 14.09
N THR A 37 9.32 14.83 14.23
CA THR A 37 8.30 14.46 13.23
C THR A 37 7.20 15.51 13.13
N TYR A 38 6.72 16.06 14.24
CA TYR A 38 5.76 17.17 14.22
C TYR A 38 6.33 18.41 13.51
N ASN A 39 7.56 18.79 13.82
CA ASN A 39 8.22 19.93 13.18
C ASN A 39 8.35 19.75 11.67
N TRP A 40 8.64 18.53 11.20
CA TRP A 40 8.69 18.24 9.76
C TRP A 40 7.31 18.28 9.12
N LEU A 41 6.29 17.72 9.78
CA LEU A 41 4.91 17.76 9.32
C LEU A 41 4.42 19.20 9.17
N GLU A 42 4.58 20.02 10.22
CA GLU A 42 4.14 21.41 10.23
C GLU A 42 4.81 22.22 9.13
N LYS A 43 6.14 22.08 8.95
CA LYS A 43 6.88 22.75 7.88
C LYS A 43 6.41 22.32 6.50
N PHE A 44 6.27 21.00 6.27
CA PHE A 44 5.92 20.47 4.96
C PHE A 44 4.51 20.88 4.55
N VAL A 45 3.53 20.69 5.43
CA VAL A 45 2.12 20.99 5.16
C VAL A 45 1.88 22.50 5.06
N THR A 46 2.52 23.31 5.89
CA THR A 46 2.39 24.78 5.79
C THR A 46 2.96 25.31 4.47
N ALA A 47 4.08 24.75 4.02
CA ALA A 47 4.70 25.15 2.75
C ALA A 47 3.96 24.58 1.53
N ASN A 48 3.33 23.41 1.66
CA ASN A 48 2.74 22.65 0.55
C ASN A 48 1.34 22.13 0.90
N PRO A 49 0.36 23.00 1.20
CA PRO A 49 -0.95 22.58 1.69
C PRO A 49 -1.78 21.87 0.61
N THR A 50 -1.64 22.30 -0.64
CA THR A 50 -2.30 21.69 -1.81
C THR A 50 -1.25 21.09 -2.72
N ARG A 51 -1.31 19.78 -2.93
CA ARG A 51 -0.32 19.04 -3.72
C ARG A 51 -0.96 17.88 -4.47
N THR A 52 -2.15 18.14 -4.99
CA THR A 52 -2.87 17.25 -5.91
C THR A 52 -2.02 16.97 -7.14
N THR A 53 -2.04 15.72 -7.61
CA THR A 53 -1.26 15.26 -8.77
C THR A 53 -1.38 16.19 -9.98
N GLY A 54 -0.25 16.49 -10.61
CA GLY A 54 -0.15 17.29 -11.83
C GLY A 54 -0.35 18.80 -11.63
N THR A 55 -0.59 19.26 -10.40
CA THR A 55 -0.76 20.69 -10.10
C THR A 55 0.57 21.39 -9.89
N HIS A 56 0.54 22.72 -9.91
CA HIS A 56 1.69 23.54 -9.50
C HIS A 56 2.10 23.24 -8.05
N GLY A 57 1.14 22.97 -7.17
CA GLY A 57 1.39 22.65 -5.76
C GLY A 57 2.21 21.37 -5.56
N GLU A 58 1.89 20.30 -6.31
CA GLU A 58 2.70 19.07 -6.30
C GLU A 58 4.13 19.37 -6.80
N ALA A 59 4.27 20.11 -7.89
CA ALA A 59 5.58 20.47 -8.42
C ALA A 59 6.43 21.30 -7.42
N THR A 60 5.81 22.21 -6.68
CA THR A 60 6.46 22.99 -5.61
C THR A 60 6.83 22.11 -4.42
N ALA A 61 5.98 21.16 -4.05
CA ALA A 61 6.27 20.18 -2.99
C ALA A 61 7.50 19.33 -3.31
N ALA A 62 7.62 18.84 -4.54
CA ALA A 62 8.80 18.09 -4.99
C ALA A 62 10.09 18.93 -4.85
N VAL A 63 10.07 20.19 -5.29
CA VAL A 63 11.21 21.11 -5.17
C VAL A 63 11.53 21.40 -3.70
N TRP A 64 10.51 21.57 -2.86
CA TRP A 64 10.70 21.80 -1.44
C TRP A 64 11.39 20.61 -0.76
N ILE A 65 10.92 19.38 -1.02
CA ILE A 65 11.50 18.14 -0.49
C ILE A 65 12.95 18.00 -0.95
N GLU A 66 13.21 18.23 -2.24
CA GLU A 66 14.55 18.20 -2.81
C GLU A 66 15.50 19.16 -2.07
N GLN A 67 15.07 20.41 -1.85
CA GLN A 67 15.86 21.41 -1.14
C GLN A 67 16.15 21.01 0.32
N GLN A 68 15.19 20.41 1.03
CA GLN A 68 15.43 19.95 2.40
C GLN A 68 16.49 18.83 2.43
N LEU A 69 16.41 17.87 1.51
CA LEU A 69 17.36 16.76 1.42
C LEU A 69 18.76 17.25 1.02
N GLN A 70 18.86 18.19 0.09
CA GLN A 70 20.13 18.82 -0.27
C GLN A 70 20.75 19.59 0.90
N GLN A 71 19.95 20.30 1.69
CA GLN A 71 20.42 20.97 2.92
C GLN A 71 20.94 19.98 3.97
N MET A 72 20.40 18.76 3.99
CA MET A 72 20.92 17.66 4.81
C MET A 72 22.16 16.97 4.20
N GLY A 73 22.63 17.41 3.02
CA GLY A 73 23.82 16.89 2.36
C GLY A 73 23.60 15.65 1.48
N TYR A 74 22.34 15.31 1.17
CA TYR A 74 22.04 14.24 0.23
C TYR A 74 22.22 14.71 -1.22
N THR A 75 22.63 13.80 -2.11
CA THR A 75 22.53 14.02 -3.56
C THR A 75 21.14 13.63 -4.01
N THR A 76 20.45 14.55 -4.69
CA THR A 76 19.06 14.35 -5.14
C THR A 76 18.97 14.11 -6.63
N GLU A 77 17.94 13.38 -7.03
CA GLU A 77 17.55 13.10 -8.40
C GLU A 77 16.02 13.19 -8.49
N THR A 78 15.51 13.84 -9.53
CA THR A 78 14.07 13.89 -9.79
C THR A 78 13.72 13.05 -11.01
N GLN A 79 12.76 12.14 -10.87
CA GLN A 79 12.16 11.42 -11.99
C GLN A 79 10.85 12.08 -12.37
N THR A 80 10.73 12.58 -13.60
CA THR A 80 9.47 13.13 -14.13
C THR A 80 8.76 12.09 -15.00
N PHE A 81 7.45 12.01 -14.87
CA PHE A 81 6.59 11.10 -15.64
C PHE A 81 5.18 11.67 -15.81
N GLU A 82 4.45 11.16 -16.81
CA GLU A 82 3.05 11.51 -17.02
C GLU A 82 2.15 10.68 -16.09
N ALA A 83 1.23 11.35 -15.41
CA ALA A 83 0.21 10.74 -14.59
C ALA A 83 -1.18 11.18 -15.07
N PRO A 84 -2.20 10.31 -14.99
CA PRO A 84 -3.57 10.73 -15.22
C PRO A 84 -3.98 11.76 -14.17
N VAL A 85 -4.74 12.76 -14.59
CA VAL A 85 -5.32 13.80 -13.72
C VAL A 85 -6.81 13.96 -14.00
N GLY A 86 -7.59 14.19 -12.94
CA GLY A 86 -9.04 14.34 -13.03
C GLY A 86 -9.77 13.75 -11.82
N SER A 87 -11.09 13.61 -11.93
CA SER A 87 -11.90 13.03 -10.87
C SER A 87 -11.83 11.51 -10.89
N VAL A 88 -11.62 10.89 -9.72
CA VAL A 88 -11.73 9.43 -9.54
C VAL A 88 -13.14 8.94 -9.90
N ALA A 89 -14.17 9.78 -9.70
CA ALA A 89 -15.57 9.50 -10.04
C ALA A 89 -16.00 9.99 -11.44
N GLY A 90 -15.18 10.78 -12.12
CA GLY A 90 -15.49 11.40 -13.40
C GLY A 90 -14.27 11.31 -14.31
N VAL A 91 -14.21 10.23 -15.08
CA VAL A 91 -13.25 9.88 -16.15
C VAL A 91 -11.94 10.70 -16.11
N MET A 92 -10.82 10.05 -15.78
CA MET A 92 -9.48 10.61 -15.92
C MET A 92 -9.22 10.99 -17.40
N ASN A 93 -9.56 12.22 -17.77
CA ASN A 93 -9.64 12.68 -19.17
C ASN A 93 -8.40 13.44 -19.63
N SER A 94 -7.40 13.57 -18.77
CA SER A 94 -6.18 14.32 -19.06
C SER A 94 -4.96 13.70 -18.37
N VAL A 95 -3.78 14.02 -18.87
CA VAL A 95 -2.49 13.66 -18.28
C VAL A 95 -1.73 14.93 -17.92
N ALA A 96 -0.94 14.87 -16.86
CA ALA A 96 -0.04 15.94 -16.44
C ALA A 96 1.27 15.35 -15.92
N ASN A 97 2.31 16.16 -15.82
CA ASN A 97 3.59 15.72 -15.27
C ASN A 97 3.51 15.67 -13.74
N SER A 98 3.87 14.52 -13.17
CA SER A 98 4.20 14.34 -11.76
C SER A 98 5.67 13.96 -11.62
N LYS A 99 6.15 13.85 -10.38
CA LYS A 99 7.57 13.67 -10.06
C LYS A 99 7.77 12.74 -8.88
N ASN A 100 8.82 11.91 -8.94
CA ASN A 100 9.42 11.32 -7.74
C ASN A 100 10.67 12.11 -7.37
N VAL A 101 10.92 12.28 -6.07
CA VAL A 101 12.16 12.86 -5.55
C VAL A 101 12.96 11.75 -4.88
N ILE A 102 14.18 11.52 -5.35
CA ILE A 102 15.07 10.47 -4.86
C ILE A 102 16.27 11.13 -4.20
N ALA A 103 16.67 10.68 -3.03
CA ALA A 103 17.86 11.15 -2.33
C ALA A 103 18.75 9.99 -1.91
N LYS A 104 20.04 10.12 -2.26
CA LYS A 104 21.08 9.12 -2.05
C LYS A 104 22.19 9.72 -1.19
N ASN A 105 22.77 8.92 -0.29
CA ASN A 105 23.94 9.31 0.51
C ASN A 105 25.12 8.40 0.21
N ASN A 106 26.17 8.93 -0.41
CA ASN A 106 27.46 8.25 -0.62
C ASN A 106 27.31 6.79 -1.07
N TYR A 107 26.54 6.59 -2.15
CA TYR A 107 26.18 5.28 -2.67
C TYR A 107 27.42 4.45 -3.06
N ASP A 108 27.49 3.22 -2.57
CA ASP A 108 28.50 2.24 -2.93
C ASP A 108 27.88 1.15 -3.81
N ASN A 109 28.35 1.04 -5.06
CA ASN A 109 27.84 0.06 -6.02
C ASN A 109 28.06 -1.40 -5.60
N GLY A 110 28.95 -1.67 -4.63
CA GLY A 110 29.15 -3.00 -4.06
C GLY A 110 28.16 -3.36 -2.95
N LYS A 111 27.31 -2.42 -2.51
CA LYS A 111 26.35 -2.62 -1.43
C LYS A 111 24.92 -2.78 -1.94
N GLN A 112 24.17 -3.62 -1.24
CA GLN A 112 22.72 -3.68 -1.40
C GLN A 112 22.06 -2.39 -0.92
N THR A 113 20.80 -2.16 -1.33
CA THR A 113 20.05 -0.92 -1.02
C THR A 113 18.85 -1.20 -0.13
N VAL A 114 18.63 -0.33 0.86
CA VAL A 114 17.36 -0.18 1.57
C VAL A 114 16.69 1.10 1.10
N ILE A 115 15.45 0.99 0.64
CA ILE A 115 14.64 2.14 0.23
C ILE A 115 13.72 2.52 1.39
N ILE A 116 13.62 3.81 1.72
CA ILE A 116 12.69 4.35 2.71
C ILE A 116 11.87 5.44 2.02
N GLY A 117 10.56 5.27 1.92
CA GLY A 117 9.72 6.18 1.14
C GLY A 117 8.32 6.43 1.70
N ALA A 118 7.70 7.43 1.09
CA ALA A 118 6.33 7.87 1.33
C ALA A 118 5.87 8.65 0.09
N HIS A 119 4.59 8.62 -0.27
CA HIS A 119 4.11 9.58 -1.26
C HIS A 119 3.94 10.97 -0.65
N TYR A 120 4.04 11.98 -1.50
CA TYR A 120 3.92 13.37 -1.07
C TYR A 120 2.76 14.10 -1.71
N ASP A 121 2.10 13.55 -2.74
CA ASP A 121 0.85 14.13 -3.24
C ASP A 121 -0.29 13.94 -2.22
N ASN A 122 -1.38 14.67 -2.41
CA ASN A 122 -2.58 14.54 -1.57
C ASN A 122 -3.86 14.69 -2.38
N ALA A 123 -4.97 14.21 -1.83
CA ALA A 123 -6.27 14.29 -2.46
C ALA A 123 -6.97 15.67 -2.38
N SER A 124 -6.27 16.80 -2.13
CA SER A 124 -6.89 18.11 -1.78
C SER A 124 -8.02 18.53 -2.72
N ASP A 125 -7.82 18.34 -4.02
CA ASP A 125 -8.75 18.76 -5.06
C ASP A 125 -9.42 17.57 -5.79
N LEU A 126 -9.25 16.35 -5.30
CA LEU A 126 -9.86 15.17 -5.91
C LEU A 126 -11.37 15.17 -5.64
N PHE A 127 -12.13 15.09 -6.73
CA PHE A 127 -13.58 14.95 -6.67
C PHE A 127 -13.92 13.46 -6.57
N ASN A 128 -14.43 13.03 -5.41
CA ASN A 128 -14.91 11.66 -5.19
C ASN A 128 -16.44 11.68 -5.00
N GLY A 129 -17.18 11.44 -6.08
CA GLY A 129 -18.63 11.22 -6.01
C GLY A 129 -19.48 12.38 -5.51
N GLY A 130 -18.98 13.63 -5.55
CA GLY A 130 -19.71 14.81 -5.06
C GLY A 130 -18.97 15.65 -4.02
N PHE A 131 -17.86 15.14 -3.46
CA PHE A 131 -17.10 15.81 -2.41
C PHE A 131 -15.69 16.15 -2.91
N VAL A 132 -15.31 17.41 -2.74
CA VAL A 132 -13.89 17.85 -2.78
C VAL A 132 -13.33 17.57 -1.41
N SER A 133 -12.19 16.87 -1.32
CA SER A 133 -11.58 16.56 -0.03
C SER A 133 -11.26 17.85 0.72
N GLY A 134 -10.54 18.80 0.13
CA GLY A 134 -10.26 20.13 0.71
C GLY A 134 -9.36 20.13 1.95
N GLY A 135 -8.71 19.00 2.27
CA GLY A 135 -7.75 18.86 3.36
C GLY A 135 -6.34 19.24 2.95
N GLU A 136 -5.48 19.51 3.94
CA GLU A 136 -4.05 19.76 3.73
C GLU A 136 -3.25 18.46 3.51
N GLY A 137 -3.88 17.28 3.62
CA GLY A 137 -3.20 15.99 3.55
C GLY A 137 -2.20 15.79 4.69
N ALA A 138 -2.51 16.28 5.89
CA ALA A 138 -1.56 16.22 7.01
C ALA A 138 -1.37 14.78 7.51
N MET A 139 -2.44 14.00 7.52
CA MET A 139 -2.48 12.56 7.68
C MET A 139 -1.99 11.87 6.41
N ASP A 140 -2.64 12.19 5.28
CA ASP A 140 -2.48 11.50 3.99
C ASP A 140 -1.87 12.42 2.91
N ASN A 141 -0.56 12.34 2.65
CA ASN A 141 0.44 11.60 3.42
C ASN A 141 1.59 12.49 3.91
N GLY A 142 1.24 13.69 4.41
CA GLY A 142 2.18 14.56 5.11
C GLY A 142 2.85 13.87 6.30
N SER A 143 2.15 12.94 6.96
CA SER A 143 2.67 12.17 8.09
C SER A 143 3.81 11.22 7.68
N GLY A 144 3.67 10.50 6.57
CA GLY A 144 4.72 9.67 5.99
C GLY A 144 5.93 10.49 5.56
N VAL A 145 5.70 11.59 4.83
CA VAL A 145 6.77 12.53 4.43
C VAL A 145 7.56 13.02 5.66
N ALA A 146 6.87 13.40 6.72
CA ALA A 146 7.50 13.87 7.96
C ALA A 146 8.33 12.78 8.66
N VAL A 147 7.86 11.54 8.66
CA VAL A 147 8.61 10.39 9.18
C VAL A 147 9.89 10.16 8.37
N VAL A 148 9.79 10.13 7.03
CA VAL A 148 10.94 9.89 6.15
C VAL A 148 11.98 11.02 6.28
N LEU A 149 11.55 12.29 6.29
CA LEU A 149 12.44 13.44 6.50
C LEU A 149 13.11 13.41 7.88
N SER A 150 12.38 12.99 8.92
CA SER A 150 12.94 12.82 10.27
C SER A 150 14.04 11.76 10.31
N VAL A 151 13.86 10.63 9.62
CA VAL A 151 14.88 9.58 9.50
C VAL A 151 16.09 10.08 8.70
N ALA A 152 15.85 10.75 7.58
CA ALA A 152 16.91 11.32 6.74
C ALA A 152 17.75 12.36 7.52
N GLU A 153 17.11 13.23 8.30
CA GLU A 153 17.80 14.20 9.15
C GLU A 153 18.65 13.51 10.22
N LYS A 154 18.10 12.52 10.92
CA LYS A 154 18.83 11.75 11.95
C LYS A 154 20.05 11.02 11.36
N LEU A 155 19.90 10.39 10.18
CA LEU A 155 20.98 9.69 9.50
C LEU A 155 22.10 10.65 9.07
N SER A 156 21.74 11.82 8.51
CA SER A 156 22.69 12.85 8.09
C SER A 156 23.53 13.37 9.27
N LYS A 157 22.88 13.67 10.40
CA LYS A 157 23.55 14.19 11.61
C LYS A 157 24.54 13.19 12.23
N GLN A 158 24.24 11.89 12.14
CA GLN A 158 25.02 10.84 12.78
C GLN A 158 26.20 10.37 11.93
N ARG A 159 26.17 10.62 10.61
CA ARG A 159 27.23 10.19 9.67
C ARG A 159 27.57 8.69 9.80
N ALA A 160 26.56 7.88 10.08
CA ALA A 160 26.73 6.45 10.30
C ALA A 160 27.19 5.76 9.01
N VAL A 161 28.18 4.86 9.12
CA VAL A 161 28.60 3.98 8.02
C VAL A 161 27.79 2.70 8.09
N LEU A 162 26.91 2.49 7.12
CA LEU A 162 26.01 1.33 7.08
C LEU A 162 26.57 0.21 6.17
N PRO A 163 26.25 -1.07 6.44
CA PRO A 163 26.65 -2.19 5.59
C PRO A 163 25.88 -2.25 4.25
N PHE A 164 24.90 -1.36 4.06
CA PHE A 164 24.09 -1.19 2.85
C PHE A 164 23.96 0.30 2.51
N ASN A 165 23.45 0.60 1.32
CA ASN A 165 23.04 1.95 0.92
C ASN A 165 21.64 2.26 1.45
N VAL A 166 21.38 3.52 1.78
CA VAL A 166 20.04 4.02 2.07
C VAL A 166 19.64 5.00 0.98
N GLU A 167 18.45 4.79 0.42
CA GLU A 167 17.81 5.68 -0.54
C GLU A 167 16.47 6.15 0.01
N PHE A 168 16.27 7.46 0.04
CA PHE A 168 15.00 8.06 0.37
C PHE A 168 14.24 8.36 -0.92
N VAL A 169 12.98 7.93 -1.01
CA VAL A 169 12.15 8.18 -2.21
C VAL A 169 10.82 8.76 -1.80
N PHE A 170 10.48 9.91 -2.37
CA PHE A 170 9.19 10.55 -2.21
C PHE A 170 8.42 10.42 -3.52
N PHE A 171 7.32 9.67 -3.49
CA PHE A 171 6.54 9.33 -4.69
C PHE A 171 5.48 10.39 -4.97
N GLY A 172 5.34 10.78 -6.24
CA GLY A 172 4.21 11.60 -6.70
C GLY A 172 3.13 10.71 -7.32
N ALA A 173 1.93 11.27 -7.49
CA ALA A 173 0.81 10.58 -8.12
C ALA A 173 0.44 9.21 -7.49
N GLU A 174 0.58 9.06 -6.18
CA GLU A 174 0.13 7.86 -5.49
C GLU A 174 -1.40 7.81 -5.46
N GLU A 175 -2.05 8.95 -5.22
CA GLU A 175 -3.50 9.10 -5.08
C GLU A 175 -4.25 8.79 -6.40
N MET A 176 -3.50 8.73 -7.51
CA MET A 176 -3.98 8.36 -8.84
C MET A 176 -3.72 6.88 -9.17
N GLY A 177 -3.28 6.08 -8.20
CA GLY A 177 -3.09 4.63 -8.31
C GLY A 177 -1.63 4.15 -8.24
N MET A 178 -0.80 4.73 -7.37
CA MET A 178 0.63 4.39 -7.18
C MET A 178 1.47 4.60 -8.44
N ILE A 179 1.16 5.65 -9.22
CA ILE A 179 1.79 5.87 -10.53
C ILE A 179 3.29 6.18 -10.38
N GLY A 180 3.67 6.95 -9.35
CA GLY A 180 5.06 7.28 -9.08
C GLY A 180 5.92 6.08 -8.72
N SER A 181 5.48 5.25 -7.79
CA SER A 181 6.21 4.02 -7.42
C SER A 181 6.23 3.00 -8.55
N ASN A 182 5.12 2.86 -9.30
CA ASN A 182 5.10 2.04 -10.52
C ASN A 182 6.14 2.52 -11.54
N TYR A 183 6.21 3.83 -11.79
CA TYR A 183 7.21 4.41 -12.67
C TYR A 183 8.62 4.12 -12.17
N TYR A 184 8.89 4.34 -10.88
CA TYR A 184 10.20 4.08 -10.26
C TYR A 184 10.65 2.63 -10.50
N VAL A 185 9.82 1.64 -10.14
CA VAL A 185 10.19 0.21 -10.28
C VAL A 185 10.29 -0.22 -11.75
N SER A 186 9.55 0.42 -12.66
CA SER A 186 9.63 0.16 -14.11
C SER A 186 10.99 0.54 -14.69
N LYS A 187 11.70 1.50 -14.08
CA LYS A 187 13.04 1.94 -14.51
C LYS A 187 14.18 1.10 -13.94
N LEU A 188 13.90 0.23 -12.98
CA LEU A 188 14.90 -0.67 -12.41
C LEU A 188 15.11 -1.88 -13.31
N SER A 189 16.37 -2.17 -13.65
CA SER A 189 16.78 -3.46 -14.21
C SER A 189 16.57 -4.59 -13.19
N GLN A 190 16.53 -5.84 -13.67
CA GLN A 190 16.40 -6.99 -12.76
C GLN A 190 17.52 -7.04 -11.72
N GLN A 191 18.76 -6.73 -12.12
CA GLN A 191 19.89 -6.67 -11.19
C GLN A 191 19.69 -5.61 -10.09
N GLN A 192 19.13 -4.43 -10.43
CA GLN A 192 18.83 -3.41 -9.42
C GLN A 192 17.71 -3.86 -8.49
N ARG A 193 16.67 -4.52 -9.00
CA ARG A 193 15.59 -5.09 -8.19
C ARG A 193 16.10 -6.16 -7.23
N ASP A 194 17.01 -7.02 -7.69
CA ASP A 194 17.63 -8.07 -6.87
C ASP A 194 18.59 -7.48 -5.81
N ASN A 195 19.18 -6.32 -6.09
CA ASN A 195 20.06 -5.60 -5.15
C ASN A 195 19.32 -4.89 -4.01
N ILE A 196 18.00 -4.67 -4.13
CA ILE A 196 17.22 -4.04 -3.06
C ILE A 196 16.90 -5.09 -1.98
N LEU A 197 17.35 -4.81 -0.75
CA LEU A 197 17.11 -5.62 0.44
C LEU A 197 15.66 -5.52 0.90
N LEU A 198 15.17 -4.29 1.03
CA LEU A 198 13.86 -3.98 1.57
C LEU A 198 13.42 -2.60 1.11
N MET A 199 12.14 -2.47 0.76
CA MET A 199 11.46 -1.18 0.66
C MET A 199 10.61 -0.95 1.92
N ILE A 200 10.85 0.16 2.60
CA ILE A 200 10.11 0.59 3.77
C ILE A 200 9.19 1.73 3.33
N ASN A 201 7.88 1.56 3.50
CA ASN A 201 6.88 2.57 3.15
C ASN A 201 6.23 3.12 4.41
N ALA A 202 6.11 4.43 4.55
CA ALA A 202 5.35 5.08 5.61
C ALA A 202 4.16 5.80 4.99
N ASP A 203 2.96 5.36 5.34
CA ASP A 203 1.73 5.92 4.78
C ASP A 203 0.60 5.91 5.80
N VAL A 204 -0.07 7.06 5.96
CA VAL A 204 -1.18 7.22 6.90
C VAL A 204 -0.73 6.80 8.32
N VAL A 205 0.28 7.46 8.91
CA VAL A 205 0.94 7.04 10.17
C VAL A 205 0.70 7.96 11.39
N ALA A 206 -0.20 8.94 11.29
CA ALA A 206 -0.50 9.88 12.37
C ALA A 206 -1.77 9.54 13.18
N SER A 207 -2.96 9.43 12.58
CA SER A 207 -4.24 9.11 13.22
C SER A 207 -4.35 7.62 13.58
N GLY A 208 -5.54 7.13 13.93
CA GLY A 208 -5.76 5.74 14.30
C GLY A 208 -5.32 5.36 15.73
N ASP A 209 -5.92 4.27 16.23
CA ASP A 209 -5.67 3.81 17.61
C ASP A 209 -4.51 2.81 17.70
N ASN A 210 -4.09 2.24 16.57
CA ASN A 210 -3.02 1.25 16.50
C ASN A 210 -2.10 1.53 15.31
N LEU A 211 -0.81 1.25 15.49
CA LEU A 211 0.17 1.19 14.41
C LEU A 211 0.36 -0.24 13.94
N TYR A 212 0.59 -0.41 12.64
CA TYR A 212 0.88 -1.68 12.01
C TYR A 212 2.14 -1.63 11.17
N VAL A 213 2.81 -2.78 11.08
CA VAL A 213 3.78 -3.09 10.03
C VAL A 213 3.28 -4.32 9.27
N TRP A 214 3.19 -4.18 7.94
CA TRP A 214 2.89 -5.25 7.02
C TRP A 214 4.10 -5.58 6.16
N GLY A 215 4.20 -6.83 5.71
CA GLY A 215 5.21 -7.19 4.71
C GLY A 215 4.78 -8.27 3.71
N GLU A 216 3.83 -9.12 4.10
CA GLU A 216 3.16 -10.09 3.23
C GLU A 216 1.88 -10.58 3.94
N ASP A 217 0.95 -11.21 3.22
CA ASP A 217 -0.24 -11.90 3.78
C ASP A 217 0.09 -13.15 4.63
N LYS A 218 1.38 -13.40 4.87
CA LYS A 218 1.90 -14.37 5.84
C LYS A 218 2.89 -13.71 6.79
N LYS A 219 3.28 -14.42 7.85
CA LYS A 219 4.30 -13.94 8.77
C LYS A 219 5.64 -13.73 8.05
N THR A 220 6.20 -12.53 8.15
CA THR A 220 7.50 -12.19 7.55
C THR A 220 8.52 -11.77 8.63
N PRO A 221 9.83 -11.98 8.38
CA PRO A 221 10.87 -11.59 9.34
C PRO A 221 10.91 -10.07 9.56
N GLN A 222 10.79 -9.26 8.51
CA GLN A 222 10.82 -7.80 8.62
C GLN A 222 9.67 -7.22 9.46
N ALA A 223 8.45 -7.77 9.35
CA ALA A 223 7.33 -7.32 10.18
C ALA A 223 7.52 -7.72 11.65
N ASN A 224 8.08 -8.91 11.91
CA ASN A 224 8.45 -9.32 13.27
C ASN A 224 9.54 -8.41 13.85
N TYR A 225 10.57 -8.09 13.06
CA TYR A 225 11.68 -7.25 13.47
C TYR A 225 11.21 -5.86 13.91
N PHE A 226 10.45 -5.16 13.08
CA PHE A 226 9.99 -3.82 13.42
C PHE A 226 8.99 -3.79 14.57
N ALA A 227 8.13 -4.80 14.70
CA ALA A 227 7.27 -4.95 15.88
C ALA A 227 8.11 -5.10 17.17
N GLN A 228 9.20 -5.88 17.14
CA GLN A 228 10.11 -6.04 18.28
C GLN A 228 10.91 -4.77 18.59
N ILE A 229 11.50 -4.13 17.58
CA ILE A 229 12.26 -2.89 17.73
C ILE A 229 11.41 -1.74 18.28
N SER A 230 10.12 -1.72 17.97
CA SER A 230 9.18 -0.74 18.54
C SER A 230 8.82 -0.99 20.01
N GLY A 231 9.30 -2.08 20.62
CA GLY A 231 8.90 -2.50 21.97
C GLY A 231 7.43 -2.95 22.04
N GLY A 232 6.89 -3.47 20.93
CA GLY A 232 5.48 -3.89 20.82
C GLY A 232 4.49 -2.75 20.61
N LYS A 233 4.95 -1.52 20.35
CA LYS A 233 4.06 -0.38 20.03
C LYS A 233 3.52 -0.43 18.60
N ILE A 234 4.24 -1.12 17.70
CA ILE A 234 3.82 -1.39 16.33
C ILE A 234 3.38 -2.84 16.28
N ASN A 235 2.11 -3.05 15.93
CA ASN A 235 1.54 -4.37 15.76
C ASN A 235 1.95 -4.95 14.41
N LYS A 236 1.94 -6.28 14.31
CA LYS A 236 1.89 -6.93 13.01
C LYS A 236 0.44 -6.96 12.56
N THR A 237 0.22 -6.89 11.26
CA THR A 237 -1.10 -7.17 10.71
C THR A 237 -1.57 -8.58 11.11
N PRO A 238 -2.89 -8.77 11.34
CA PRO A 238 -3.42 -10.11 11.58
C PRO A 238 -3.13 -11.04 10.38
N ALA A 239 -2.52 -12.21 10.62
CA ALA A 239 -2.24 -13.18 9.57
C ALA A 239 -3.54 -13.84 9.05
N ASN A 240 -3.59 -14.29 7.80
CA ASN A 240 -4.72 -15.00 7.17
C ASN A 240 -6.05 -14.22 7.07
N THR A 241 -6.07 -12.93 7.40
CA THR A 241 -5.96 -11.87 6.40
C THR A 241 -6.42 -12.12 4.96
N LYS A 242 -7.27 -13.10 4.59
CA LYS A 242 -7.72 -13.25 3.19
C LYS A 242 -8.50 -12.00 2.82
N VAL A 243 -7.82 -11.09 2.16
CA VAL A 243 -8.46 -9.94 1.57
C VAL A 243 -9.02 -10.37 0.23
N MET A 244 -10.27 -9.98 -0.02
CA MET A 244 -10.88 -10.00 -1.34
C MET A 244 -10.04 -9.19 -2.33
N GLY A 245 -9.17 -9.88 -3.05
CA GLY A 245 -8.52 -9.36 -4.24
C GLY A 245 -9.58 -9.03 -5.27
N VAL A 246 -9.86 -7.75 -5.48
CA VAL A 246 -10.55 -7.30 -6.69
C VAL A 246 -9.48 -7.28 -7.77
N HIS A 247 -9.43 -8.33 -8.59
CA HIS A 247 -8.45 -8.47 -9.67
C HIS A 247 -8.49 -7.24 -10.60
N SER A 248 -7.51 -6.34 -10.50
CA SER A 248 -7.37 -5.19 -11.43
C SER A 248 -6.25 -5.49 -12.43
N GLY A 249 -6.55 -6.29 -13.44
CA GLY A 249 -5.77 -6.48 -14.67
C GLY A 249 -4.35 -7.07 -14.53
N TYR A 250 -3.45 -6.39 -13.84
CA TYR A 250 -2.01 -6.69 -13.68
C TYR A 250 -1.59 -7.06 -12.25
N ARG A 251 -2.47 -6.89 -11.25
CA ARG A 251 -2.16 -7.14 -9.83
C ARG A 251 -2.82 -8.45 -9.38
N PRO A 252 -2.07 -9.54 -9.16
CA PRO A 252 -2.63 -10.88 -8.91
C PRO A 252 -3.43 -10.97 -7.61
N TYR A 253 -3.03 -10.24 -6.57
CA TYR A 253 -3.80 -9.99 -5.35
C TYR A 253 -3.37 -8.67 -4.70
N TYR A 254 -4.23 -8.09 -3.86
CA TYR A 254 -3.85 -7.02 -2.95
C TYR A 254 -4.72 -7.10 -1.70
N SER A 255 -4.18 -6.60 -0.59
CA SER A 255 -4.93 -6.46 0.65
C SER A 255 -5.66 -5.10 0.69
N VAL A 256 -6.89 -5.06 1.22
CA VAL A 256 -7.76 -3.87 1.30
C VAL A 256 -7.13 -2.81 2.19
N CYS A 257 -6.15 -3.20 3.02
CA CYS A 257 -5.42 -2.32 3.90
C CYS A 257 -4.09 -1.84 3.28
N GLN A 258 -3.84 -2.14 1.99
CA GLN A 258 -2.54 -2.01 1.32
C GLN A 258 -2.69 -1.54 -0.14
N MET A 259 -3.32 -0.40 -0.36
CA MET A 259 -3.15 0.32 -1.62
C MET A 259 -2.23 1.49 -1.33
N SER A 260 -0.93 1.24 -1.47
CA SER A 260 0.13 2.25 -1.31
C SER A 260 1.40 1.78 -2.01
N ASP A 261 2.38 2.67 -2.16
CA ASP A 261 3.54 2.53 -3.05
C ASP A 261 4.33 1.21 -2.92
N HIS A 262 4.38 0.64 -1.72
CA HIS A 262 5.05 -0.64 -1.46
C HIS A 262 4.55 -1.80 -2.34
N MET A 263 3.30 -1.76 -2.80
CA MET A 263 2.75 -2.82 -3.65
C MET A 263 3.49 -2.95 -4.98
N GLU A 264 3.92 -1.84 -5.57
CA GLU A 264 4.66 -1.85 -6.83
C GLU A 264 6.04 -2.49 -6.69
N PHE A 265 6.64 -2.40 -5.50
CA PHE A 265 7.87 -3.11 -5.16
C PHE A 265 7.63 -4.61 -5.00
N LEU A 266 6.58 -4.99 -4.26
CA LEU A 266 6.25 -6.39 -4.03
C LEU A 266 5.95 -7.13 -5.34
N HIS A 267 5.23 -6.50 -6.27
CA HIS A 267 4.90 -7.08 -7.60
C HIS A 267 6.14 -7.44 -8.43
N VAL A 268 7.24 -6.72 -8.26
CA VAL A 268 8.50 -7.01 -8.97
C VAL A 268 9.49 -7.83 -8.14
N GLY A 269 8.99 -8.44 -7.06
CA GLY A 269 9.75 -9.36 -6.20
C GLY A 269 10.64 -8.69 -5.16
N ILE A 270 10.45 -7.39 -4.88
CA ILE A 270 11.21 -6.67 -3.85
C ILE A 270 10.47 -6.81 -2.51
N PRO A 271 11.13 -7.27 -1.43
CA PRO A 271 10.49 -7.36 -0.12
C PRO A 271 10.11 -6.00 0.44
N VAL A 272 9.02 -5.94 1.21
CA VAL A 272 8.51 -4.69 1.76
C VAL A 272 8.23 -4.73 3.26
N ALA A 273 8.26 -3.55 3.89
CA ALA A 273 7.74 -3.26 5.22
C ALA A 273 6.89 -1.98 5.14
N ALA A 274 5.58 -2.11 5.12
CA ALA A 274 4.63 -0.99 5.04
C ALA A 274 4.11 -0.64 6.43
N PHE A 275 4.31 0.61 6.84
CA PHE A 275 3.82 1.19 8.08
C PHE A 275 2.59 2.03 7.83
N PHE A 276 1.54 1.77 8.60
CA PHE A 276 0.29 2.53 8.58
C PHE A 276 -0.39 2.46 9.94
N SER A 277 -1.36 3.34 10.14
CA SER A 277 -2.18 3.39 11.34
C SER A 277 -3.63 3.03 11.02
N GLY A 278 -4.37 2.63 12.04
CA GLY A 278 -5.80 2.38 11.91
C GLY A 278 -6.30 1.31 12.86
N ASN A 279 -7.36 0.63 12.47
CA ASN A 279 -8.02 -0.35 13.32
C ASN A 279 -8.54 -1.53 12.50
N PHE A 280 -8.22 -2.75 12.96
CA PHE A 280 -8.87 -3.96 12.49
C PHE A 280 -10.01 -4.33 13.43
N SER A 281 -11.22 -4.47 12.89
CA SER A 281 -12.33 -5.10 13.59
C SER A 281 -12.44 -6.59 13.23
N SER A 282 -13.21 -7.35 14.01
CA SER A 282 -13.47 -8.77 13.70
C SER A 282 -14.14 -8.90 12.32
N GLY A 283 -13.54 -9.66 11.42
CA GLY A 283 -14.11 -9.94 10.09
C GLY A 283 -13.57 -9.08 8.95
N PHE A 284 -12.28 -8.70 8.99
CA PHE A 284 -11.55 -8.06 7.88
C PHE A 284 -11.87 -6.58 7.62
N ALA A 285 -12.76 -5.97 8.40
CA ALA A 285 -13.08 -4.54 8.24
C ALA A 285 -12.00 -3.67 8.90
N PHE A 286 -11.31 -2.90 8.04
CA PHE A 286 -10.42 -1.81 8.41
C PHE A 286 -11.23 -0.53 8.60
N VAL A 287 -10.92 0.22 9.65
CA VAL A 287 -11.45 1.58 9.87
C VAL A 287 -10.29 2.48 10.28
N GLU A 288 -10.26 3.71 9.79
CA GLU A 288 -9.17 4.63 10.08
C GLU A 288 -9.18 4.99 11.58
N ASN A 289 -10.34 5.43 12.08
CA ASN A 289 -10.49 5.86 13.47
C ASN A 289 -11.68 5.19 14.16
N LYS A 290 -11.46 4.51 15.29
CA LYS A 290 -12.56 3.85 16.00
C LYS A 290 -13.47 4.90 16.66
N GLY A 291 -14.72 4.95 16.22
CA GLY A 291 -15.74 5.83 16.82
C GLY A 291 -15.55 7.32 16.50
N LYS A 292 -14.77 7.65 15.46
CA LYS A 292 -14.63 8.98 14.88
C LYS A 292 -14.75 8.86 13.36
N ASP A 293 -14.97 9.98 12.69
CA ASP A 293 -14.99 10.01 11.23
C ASP A 293 -13.59 9.72 10.66
N ASP A 294 -13.55 9.13 9.48
CA ASP A 294 -12.32 9.00 8.69
C ASP A 294 -11.82 10.40 8.29
N ILE A 295 -10.50 10.55 8.21
CA ILE A 295 -9.83 11.82 8.00
C ILE A 295 -9.24 11.87 6.60
N SER A 296 -8.56 10.79 6.19
CA SER A 296 -8.00 10.65 4.85
C SER A 296 -9.05 10.97 3.80
N HIS A 297 -8.65 11.73 2.78
CA HIS A 297 -9.53 12.19 1.69
C HIS A 297 -10.74 13.01 2.15
N THR A 298 -10.62 13.73 3.28
CA THR A 298 -11.64 14.67 3.74
C THR A 298 -11.04 16.03 4.10
N LYS A 299 -11.91 17.03 4.29
CA LYS A 299 -11.51 18.39 4.70
C LYS A 299 -10.97 18.44 6.13
N ASN A 300 -11.18 17.36 6.87
CA ASN A 300 -10.67 17.20 8.21
C ASN A 300 -9.20 16.78 8.20
N ASP A 301 -8.63 16.44 7.04
CA ASP A 301 -7.20 16.11 6.94
C ASP A 301 -6.31 17.34 7.07
N THR A 302 -6.20 17.85 8.29
CA THR A 302 -5.46 19.06 8.65
C THR A 302 -4.75 18.86 9.99
N ILE A 303 -3.66 19.59 10.20
CA ILE A 303 -2.94 19.56 11.48
C ILE A 303 -3.87 20.00 12.63
N ASN A 304 -4.72 21.00 12.39
CA ASN A 304 -5.63 21.54 13.39
C ASN A 304 -6.67 20.51 13.84
N TYR A 305 -7.24 19.77 12.89
CA TYR A 305 -8.16 18.69 13.23
C TYR A 305 -7.46 17.61 14.04
N MET A 306 -6.23 17.22 13.65
CA MET A 306 -5.46 16.22 14.39
C MET A 306 -5.14 16.66 15.83
N LYS A 307 -4.72 17.91 16.02
CA LYS A 307 -4.49 18.49 17.36
C LYS A 307 -5.75 18.47 18.22
N ASN A 308 -6.89 18.86 17.65
CA ASN A 308 -8.15 18.97 18.39
C ASN A 308 -8.76 17.61 18.74
N ASN A 309 -8.58 16.59 17.90
CA ASN A 309 -9.25 15.30 18.05
C ASN A 309 -8.35 14.18 18.58
N PHE A 310 -7.02 14.30 18.43
CA PHE A 310 -6.06 13.25 18.82
C PHE A 310 -4.98 13.77 19.77
N GLY A 311 -4.80 15.08 19.90
CA GLY A 311 -3.82 15.68 20.81
C GLY A 311 -2.41 15.19 20.51
N ILE A 312 -1.65 14.79 21.52
CA ILE A 312 -0.27 14.29 21.32
C ILE A 312 -0.21 12.91 20.66
N ASN A 313 -1.30 12.15 20.63
CA ASN A 313 -1.25 10.76 20.14
C ASN A 313 -0.80 10.67 18.69
N PHE A 314 -1.22 11.61 17.83
CA PHE A 314 -0.82 11.54 16.42
C PHE A 314 0.68 11.79 16.21
N VAL A 315 1.28 12.63 17.06
CA VAL A 315 2.72 12.85 17.09
C VAL A 315 3.45 11.65 17.67
N ASN A 316 2.92 11.05 18.74
CA ASN A 316 3.49 9.83 19.31
C ASN A 316 3.49 8.67 18.29
N ASN A 317 2.47 8.58 17.44
CA ASN A 317 2.40 7.59 16.38
C ASN A 317 3.53 7.81 15.36
N MET A 318 3.65 9.02 14.80
CA MET A 318 4.74 9.36 13.86
C MET A 318 6.13 9.15 14.47
N GLU A 319 6.34 9.58 15.72
CA GLU A 319 7.62 9.36 16.43
C GLU A 319 7.90 7.87 16.62
N THR A 320 6.89 7.06 16.93
CA THR A 320 7.06 5.61 17.09
C THR A 320 7.52 4.97 15.78
N VAL A 321 6.92 5.35 14.65
CA VAL A 321 7.34 4.85 13.32
C VAL A 321 8.74 5.36 12.95
N SER A 322 8.99 6.67 13.06
CA SER A 322 10.32 7.26 12.78
C SER A 322 11.42 6.61 13.61
N ASN A 323 11.19 6.40 14.91
CA ASN A 323 12.15 5.76 15.79
C ASN A 323 12.30 4.27 15.50
N ALA A 324 11.23 3.55 15.15
CA ALA A 324 11.34 2.14 14.75
C ALA A 324 12.17 1.98 13.47
N ILE A 325 11.95 2.82 12.46
CA ILE A 325 12.74 2.79 11.22
C ILE A 325 14.18 3.20 11.50
N TYR A 326 14.41 4.32 12.18
CA TYR A 326 15.77 4.80 12.48
C TYR A 326 16.56 3.83 13.38
N ASN A 327 15.97 3.35 14.48
CA ASN A 327 16.66 2.42 15.36
C ASN A 327 16.86 1.06 14.68
N GLY A 328 15.86 0.60 13.93
CA GLY A 328 15.92 -0.67 13.22
C GLY A 328 16.97 -0.67 12.12
N VAL A 329 16.94 0.31 11.23
CA VAL A 329 17.80 0.37 10.04
C VAL A 329 19.18 0.95 10.37
N VAL A 330 19.26 2.01 11.18
CA VAL A 330 20.51 2.75 11.39
C VAL A 330 21.25 2.28 12.64
N GLN A 331 20.59 2.27 13.80
CA GLN A 331 21.28 1.92 15.05
C GLN A 331 21.58 0.43 15.19
N ASN A 332 20.74 -0.44 14.60
CA ASN A 332 20.87 -1.90 14.68
C ASN A 332 21.13 -2.52 13.30
N ALA A 333 21.92 -1.84 12.46
CA ALA A 333 22.09 -2.16 11.04
C ALA A 333 22.48 -3.63 10.75
N ASP A 334 23.39 -4.21 11.52
CA ASP A 334 23.81 -5.61 11.33
C ASP A 334 22.69 -6.60 11.68
N SER A 335 21.94 -6.33 12.75
CA SER A 335 20.77 -7.13 13.14
C SER A 335 19.66 -7.01 12.09
N PHE A 336 19.43 -5.81 11.59
CA PHE A 336 18.50 -5.58 10.49
C PHE A 336 18.85 -6.42 9.25
N VAL A 337 20.11 -6.37 8.79
CA VAL A 337 20.54 -7.19 7.64
C VAL A 337 20.34 -8.68 7.91
N ALA A 338 20.68 -9.14 9.11
CA ALA A 338 20.54 -10.54 9.48
C ALA A 338 19.07 -11.03 9.40
N GLU A 339 18.12 -10.19 9.78
CA GLU A 339 16.69 -10.49 9.73
C GLU A 339 16.12 -10.39 8.30
N VAL A 340 16.52 -9.39 7.52
CA VAL A 340 15.87 -9.10 6.23
C VAL A 340 16.54 -9.74 5.02
N LYS A 341 17.77 -10.26 5.13
CA LYS A 341 18.49 -10.90 4.00
C LYS A 341 17.70 -12.01 3.30
N ASP A 342 16.81 -12.68 4.03
CA ASP A 342 15.99 -13.79 3.54
C ASP A 342 14.53 -13.39 3.29
N ALA A 343 14.17 -12.11 3.47
CA ALA A 343 12.79 -11.61 3.35
C ALA A 343 12.14 -11.97 2.00
N ARG A 344 12.93 -12.01 0.91
CA ARG A 344 12.46 -12.39 -0.43
C ARG A 344 11.89 -13.80 -0.51
N LYS A 345 12.35 -14.74 0.32
CA LYS A 345 11.79 -16.10 0.41
C LYS A 345 10.36 -16.11 0.97
N TYR A 346 9.96 -15.01 1.61
CA TYR A 346 8.64 -14.82 2.19
C TYR A 346 7.71 -14.05 1.26
N ILE A 347 8.08 -13.71 0.04
CA ILE A 347 7.11 -13.18 -0.94
C ILE A 347 6.22 -14.34 -1.40
N ILE A 348 4.92 -14.11 -1.52
CA ILE A 348 4.01 -15.10 -2.12
C ILE A 348 4.26 -15.12 -3.63
N ASN A 349 4.54 -16.30 -4.16
CA ASN A 349 4.78 -16.49 -5.58
C ASN A 349 3.44 -16.81 -6.29
N ASP A 350 2.92 -15.84 -7.05
CA ASP A 350 1.68 -15.99 -7.82
C ASP A 350 1.82 -16.82 -9.09
N PHE A 351 3.02 -17.34 -9.38
CA PHE A 351 3.27 -18.20 -10.54
C PHE A 351 2.22 -19.30 -10.70
N TRP A 352 1.74 -19.90 -9.59
CA TRP A 352 0.69 -20.92 -9.63
C TRP A 352 -0.72 -20.38 -9.86
N LEU A 353 -1.02 -19.15 -9.43
CA LEU A 353 -2.28 -18.46 -9.74
C LEU A 353 -2.32 -18.06 -11.23
N ASP A 354 -1.21 -17.53 -11.74
CA ASP A 354 -1.06 -17.17 -13.16
C ASP A 354 -1.07 -18.39 -14.08
N MET A 355 -0.33 -19.47 -13.74
CA MET A 355 -0.41 -20.74 -14.47
C MET A 355 -1.78 -21.39 -14.34
N GLY A 356 -2.42 -21.32 -13.17
CA GLY A 356 -3.74 -21.90 -12.93
C GLY A 356 -4.79 -21.29 -13.86
N ASN A 357 -4.77 -19.96 -14.00
CA ASN A 357 -5.63 -19.23 -14.94
C ASN A 357 -5.32 -19.59 -16.40
N ALA A 358 -4.05 -19.63 -16.78
CA ALA A 358 -3.64 -19.99 -18.14
C ALA A 358 -4.02 -21.44 -18.51
N LEU A 359 -3.82 -22.39 -17.58
CA LEU A 359 -4.20 -23.80 -17.76
C LEU A 359 -5.71 -24.00 -17.78
N LEU A 360 -6.47 -23.24 -16.97
CA LEU A 360 -7.93 -23.26 -16.99
C LEU A 360 -8.46 -22.72 -18.33
N ILE A 361 -7.92 -21.61 -18.83
CA ILE A 361 -8.25 -21.06 -20.15
C ILE A 361 -7.95 -22.09 -21.24
N LEU A 362 -6.77 -22.71 -21.21
CA LEU A 362 -6.39 -23.76 -22.14
C LEU A 362 -7.33 -24.96 -22.08
N PHE A 363 -7.72 -25.39 -20.88
CA PHE A 363 -8.66 -26.49 -20.67
C PHE A 363 -10.05 -26.17 -21.23
N VAL A 364 -10.57 -24.96 -21.00
CA VAL A 364 -11.85 -24.50 -21.55
C VAL A 364 -11.81 -24.45 -23.07
N LEU A 365 -10.73 -23.93 -23.65
CA LEU A 365 -10.52 -23.92 -25.11
C LEU A 365 -10.49 -25.33 -25.69
N MET A 366 -9.72 -26.24 -25.07
CA MET A 366 -9.62 -27.65 -25.46
C MET A 366 -10.96 -28.38 -25.35
N ALA A 367 -11.73 -28.13 -24.28
CA ALA A 367 -13.07 -28.68 -24.11
C ALA A 367 -14.03 -28.15 -25.19
N GLY A 368 -13.95 -26.86 -25.52
CA GLY A 368 -14.72 -26.25 -26.60
C GLY A 368 -14.42 -26.88 -27.97
N VAL A 369 -13.14 -27.08 -28.29
CA VAL A 369 -12.70 -27.78 -29.52
C VAL A 369 -13.21 -29.22 -29.53
N GLY A 370 -13.11 -29.94 -28.41
CA GLY A 370 -13.61 -31.31 -28.28
C GLY A 370 -15.12 -31.44 -28.50
N ILE A 371 -15.91 -30.53 -27.91
CA ILE A 371 -17.37 -30.47 -28.11
C ILE A 371 -17.71 -30.15 -29.57
N PHE A 372 -17.01 -29.20 -30.18
CA PHE A 372 -17.20 -28.85 -31.59
C PHE A 372 -16.87 -30.04 -32.50
N ALA A 373 -15.72 -30.69 -32.29
CA ALA A 373 -15.29 -31.86 -33.06
C ALA A 373 -16.27 -33.03 -32.91
N TYR A 374 -16.75 -33.30 -31.69
CA TYR A 374 -17.76 -34.34 -31.42
C TYR A 374 -19.09 -34.05 -32.15
N ASN A 375 -19.58 -32.82 -32.06
CA ASN A 375 -20.82 -32.42 -32.74
C ASN A 375 -20.68 -32.45 -34.27
N TYR A 376 -19.53 -32.04 -34.80
CA TYR A 376 -19.21 -32.12 -36.22
C TYR A 376 -19.13 -33.58 -36.69
N TYR A 377 -18.45 -34.45 -35.95
CA TYR A 377 -18.40 -35.90 -36.22
C TYR A 377 -19.79 -36.53 -36.22
N LYS A 378 -20.64 -36.21 -35.22
CA LYS A 378 -22.02 -36.71 -35.16
C LYS A 378 -22.86 -36.22 -36.34
N LYS A 379 -22.62 -35.00 -36.83
CA LYS A 379 -23.25 -34.45 -38.04
C LYS A 379 -22.78 -35.17 -39.31
N LEU A 380 -21.49 -35.51 -39.40
CA LEU A 380 -20.94 -36.33 -40.50
C LEU A 380 -21.54 -37.75 -40.48
N GLN A 381 -21.65 -38.40 -39.32
CA GLN A 381 -22.32 -39.71 -39.22
C GLN A 381 -23.78 -39.65 -39.68
N LYS A 382 -24.54 -38.62 -39.28
CA LYS A 382 -25.92 -38.44 -39.77
C LYS A 382 -25.98 -38.24 -41.29
N ARG A 383 -25.05 -37.48 -41.88
CA ARG A 383 -24.95 -37.31 -43.34
C ARG A 383 -24.55 -38.59 -44.07
N ALA A 384 -23.64 -39.38 -43.50
CA ALA A 384 -23.24 -40.68 -44.04
C ALA A 384 -24.39 -41.69 -44.02
N ILE A 385 -25.22 -41.69 -42.98
CA ILE A 385 -26.41 -42.54 -42.88
C ILE A 385 -27.50 -42.09 -43.87
N LEU A 386 -27.64 -40.78 -44.12
CA LEU A 386 -28.60 -40.24 -45.10
C LEU A 386 -28.13 -40.37 -46.55
N GLY A 387 -26.83 -40.48 -46.81
CA GLY A 387 -26.26 -40.63 -48.17
C GLY A 387 -26.48 -41.98 -48.83
N ASN A 388 -26.91 -43.00 -48.07
CA ASN A 388 -27.20 -44.34 -48.58
C ASN A 388 -28.68 -44.60 -48.83
N ALA A 389 -29.54 -43.63 -48.55
CA ALA A 389 -30.98 -43.71 -48.81
C ALA A 389 -31.33 -42.90 -50.05
N ASP A 390 -30.79 -43.28 -51.22
CA ASP A 390 -31.38 -43.10 -52.57
C ASP A 390 -30.35 -43.34 -53.69
N VAL A 391 -29.80 -44.55 -53.79
CA VAL A 391 -29.26 -45.03 -55.07
C VAL A 391 -29.87 -46.38 -55.40
N LYS A 392 -30.95 -46.32 -56.19
CA LYS A 392 -31.47 -47.47 -56.94
C LYS A 392 -30.41 -47.93 -57.96
N THR A 393 -29.92 -49.14 -57.76
CA THR A 393 -29.48 -50.14 -58.77
C THR A 393 -29.13 -49.64 -60.18
N SER A 394 -27.85 -49.78 -60.54
CA SER A 394 -27.33 -50.63 -61.63
C SER A 394 -26.16 -49.94 -62.36
N THR A 395 -24.93 -50.39 -62.12
CA THR A 395 -23.89 -50.53 -63.17
C THR A 395 -22.65 -51.23 -62.61
N VAL A 396 -22.46 -52.44 -63.14
CA VAL A 396 -21.25 -53.22 -63.39
C VAL A 396 -19.92 -52.60 -62.91
N PHE A 397 -19.19 -53.34 -62.07
CA PHE A 397 -17.77 -53.09 -61.83
C PHE A 397 -16.98 -53.39 -63.12
N GLU A 398 -16.49 -52.35 -63.78
CA GLU A 398 -15.35 -52.49 -64.69
C GLU A 398 -14.05 -52.31 -63.90
N LYS A 399 -13.09 -53.19 -64.18
CA LYS A 399 -11.77 -53.22 -63.58
C LYS A 399 -11.03 -51.93 -64.00
N PRO A 400 -10.38 -51.19 -63.09
CA PRO A 400 -9.60 -50.01 -63.48
C PRO A 400 -8.44 -50.40 -64.39
N ASP A 401 -8.15 -49.57 -65.41
CA ASP A 401 -7.00 -49.72 -66.30
C ASP A 401 -5.70 -49.46 -65.54
N ASP A 402 -4.64 -50.18 -65.92
CA ASP A 402 -3.33 -50.20 -65.27
C ASP A 402 -2.57 -48.85 -65.32
N GLU A 403 -3.12 -47.81 -65.97
CA GLU A 403 -2.50 -46.49 -66.11
C GLU A 403 -2.82 -45.50 -64.96
N ASP A 404 -3.78 -45.81 -64.08
CA ASP A 404 -4.18 -44.92 -62.96
C ASP A 404 -3.41 -45.16 -61.64
N ILE A 405 -2.33 -45.94 -61.67
CA ILE A 405 -1.46 -46.15 -60.51
C ILE A 405 -0.40 -45.02 -60.45
N PHE A 406 -0.73 -43.96 -59.72
CA PHE A 406 0.23 -42.90 -59.39
C PHE A 406 1.41 -43.44 -58.57
N THR A 407 2.59 -43.51 -59.19
CA THR A 407 3.86 -43.74 -58.49
C THR A 407 4.26 -42.51 -57.69
N PHE A 408 4.36 -42.63 -56.36
CA PHE A 408 5.07 -41.66 -55.53
C PHE A 408 6.58 -41.82 -55.77
N ARG A 409 7.22 -40.81 -56.37
CA ARG A 409 8.69 -40.70 -56.35
C ARG A 409 9.12 -40.13 -55.00
N SER A 410 10.09 -40.81 -54.40
CA SER A 410 10.81 -40.49 -53.16
C SER A 410 11.54 -39.15 -53.21
#